data_AF-A0A839JHZ3-F1
#
_entry.id   AF-A0A839JHZ3-F1
#
_cell.length_a   1.000
_cell.length_b   1.000
_cell.length_c   1.000
_cell.angle_alpha   90.00
_cell.angle_beta   90.00
_cell.angle_gamma   90.00
#
_symmetry.space_group_name_H-M   'P 1'
#
loop_
_entity.id
_entity.type
_entity.pdbx_description
1 polymer ?
#
loop_
_entity_poly.entity_id
_entity_poly.type
_entity_poly.pdbx_seq_one_letter_code
_entity_poly.pdbx_strand_id
1 'polypeptide(L)'
;EVKHAVELMTFRRCDGETKLQAKRRYYAGLLNSKYALLCKAYDRVNNIWTLCDLSREAIIKNVYETEFFLMPLLHKAKSIWPEFADQISGLREIFRGTIYMYSKTCGFEVPCEEPSDDEWSEILGS
;
A
#
# COMPACT_ATOMS: atom_id res chain seq x y z
N GLU A 1 -4.99 16.81 15.30
CA GLU A 1 -5.29 15.56 14.56
C GLU A 1 -4.91 15.62 13.08
N VAL A 2 -5.40 16.60 12.30
CA VAL A 2 -5.08 16.73 10.86
C VAL A 2 -3.57 16.85 10.59
N LYS A 3 -2.86 17.70 11.34
CA LYS A 3 -1.40 17.92 11.17
C LYS A 3 -0.58 16.63 11.36
N HIS A 4 -0.97 15.82 12.36
CA HIS A 4 -0.34 14.52 12.63
C HIS A 4 -0.63 13.49 11.54
N ALA A 5 -1.83 13.48 10.96
CA ALA A 5 -2.15 12.61 9.83
C ALA A 5 -1.34 12.98 8.58
N VAL A 6 -1.12 14.27 8.30
CA VAL A 6 -0.29 14.74 7.18
C VAL A 6 1.17 14.33 7.34
N GLU A 7 1.71 14.40 8.57
CA GLU A 7 3.06 13.94 8.87
C GLU A 7 3.23 12.44 8.60
N LEU A 8 2.27 11.61 9.04
CA LEU A 8 2.26 10.16 8.79
C LEU A 8 2.11 9.80 7.30
N MET A 9 1.49 10.67 6.51
CA MET A 9 1.35 10.50 5.07
C MET A 9 2.61 10.84 4.27
N THR A 10 3.59 11.51 4.89
CA THR A 10 4.84 11.92 4.23
C THR A 10 5.89 10.82 4.35
N PHE A 11 6.15 10.11 3.25
CA PHE A 11 7.26 9.14 3.19
C PHE A 11 8.61 9.86 3.32
N ARG A 12 9.47 9.36 4.22
CA ARG A 12 10.85 9.85 4.40
C ARG A 12 11.79 8.67 4.59
N ARG A 13 12.94 8.70 3.91
CA ARG A 13 14.08 7.82 4.20
C ARG A 13 14.95 8.44 5.30
N CYS A 14 15.27 7.67 6.32
CA CYS A 14 16.26 7.97 7.34
C CYS A 14 17.65 7.49 6.89
N ASP A 15 18.70 8.12 7.41
CA ASP A 15 20.07 7.76 7.05
C ASP A 15 20.40 6.32 7.47
N GLY A 16 21.00 5.56 6.55
CA GLY A 16 21.38 4.16 6.77
C GLY A 16 20.27 3.12 6.58
N GLU A 17 19.02 3.51 6.32
CA GLU A 17 17.91 2.55 6.13
C GLU A 17 17.71 2.16 4.65
N THR A 18 17.38 0.89 4.42
CA THR A 18 16.96 0.40 3.10
C THR A 18 15.59 0.96 2.75
N LYS A 19 15.27 1.02 1.45
CA LYS A 19 13.97 1.49 0.98
C LYS A 19 12.81 0.63 1.51
N LEU A 20 13.04 -0.68 1.66
CA LEU A 20 12.09 -1.60 2.26
C LEU A 20 11.87 -1.28 3.74
N GLN A 21 12.93 -1.07 4.52
CA GLN A 21 12.84 -0.66 5.92
C GLN A 21 12.06 0.65 6.08
N ALA A 22 12.36 1.65 5.25
CA ALA A 22 11.64 2.91 5.21
C ALA A 22 10.14 2.71 4.94
N LYS A 23 9.81 1.83 3.97
CA LYS A 23 8.42 1.52 3.59
C LYS A 23 7.69 0.80 4.71
N ARG A 24 8.29 -0.23 5.32
CA ARG A 24 7.70 -0.94 6.47
C ARG A 24 7.43 0.02 7.63
N ARG A 25 8.38 0.89 7.98
CA ARG A 25 8.24 1.91 9.02
C ARG A 25 7.11 2.91 8.68
N TYR A 26 7.08 3.39 7.45
CA TYR A 26 6.03 4.30 6.96
C TYR A 26 4.64 3.69 7.08
N TYR A 27 4.44 2.50 6.51
CA TYR A 27 3.15 1.82 6.50
C TYR A 27 2.71 1.43 7.93
N ALA A 28 3.62 0.94 8.77
CA ALA A 28 3.33 0.67 10.17
C ALA A 28 2.86 1.92 10.93
N GLY A 29 3.46 3.09 10.63
CA GLY A 29 3.06 4.37 11.21
C GLY A 29 1.62 4.79 10.87
N LEU A 30 1.07 4.35 9.73
CA LEU A 30 -0.31 4.70 9.34
C LEU A 30 -1.35 4.14 10.32
N LEU A 31 -1.07 3.03 11.01
CA LEU A 31 -1.97 2.48 12.03
C LEU A 31 -2.09 3.35 13.28
N ASN A 32 -1.22 4.35 13.47
CA ASN A 32 -1.33 5.29 14.58
C ASN A 32 -2.45 6.33 14.37
N SER A 33 -3.04 6.40 13.16
CA SER A 33 -4.13 7.32 12.85
C SER A 33 -5.08 6.74 11.81
N LYS A 34 -6.35 6.54 12.21
CA LYS A 34 -7.41 6.08 11.29
C LYS A 34 -7.54 6.97 10.06
N TYR A 35 -7.39 8.28 10.23
CA TYR A 35 -7.45 9.24 9.13
C TYR A 35 -6.25 9.12 8.20
N ALA A 36 -5.05 8.84 8.71
CA ALA A 36 -3.87 8.62 7.86
C ALA A 36 -4.03 7.34 7.02
N LEU A 37 -4.46 6.23 7.63
CA LEU A 37 -4.68 4.98 6.91
C LEU A 37 -5.79 5.12 5.85
N LEU A 38 -6.95 5.68 6.21
CA LEU A 38 -8.05 5.88 5.27
C LEU A 38 -7.64 6.84 4.15
N CYS A 39 -6.95 7.94 4.47
CA CYS A 39 -6.41 8.85 3.46
C CYS A 39 -5.46 8.12 2.50
N LYS A 40 -4.58 7.25 3.00
CA LYS A 40 -3.70 6.44 2.15
C LYS A 40 -4.47 5.47 1.26
N ALA A 41 -5.52 4.85 1.79
CA ALA A 41 -6.37 3.97 1.00
C ALA A 41 -7.11 4.74 -0.11
N TYR A 42 -7.70 5.90 0.19
CA TYR A 42 -8.36 6.72 -0.82
C TYR A 42 -7.40 7.29 -1.87
N ASP A 43 -6.21 7.73 -1.45
CA ASP A 43 -5.11 8.08 -2.35
C ASP A 43 -4.80 6.92 -3.30
N ARG A 44 -4.72 5.69 -2.76
CA ARG A 44 -4.51 4.49 -3.57
C ARG A 44 -5.65 4.25 -4.55
N VAL A 45 -6.91 4.44 -4.15
CA VAL A 45 -8.08 4.32 -5.04
C VAL A 45 -8.02 5.34 -6.17
N ASN A 46 -7.69 6.60 -5.87
CA ASN A 46 -7.55 7.63 -6.90
C ASN A 46 -6.43 7.30 -7.89
N ASN A 47 -5.32 6.74 -7.38
CA ASN A 47 -4.20 6.30 -8.22
C ASN A 47 -4.52 5.10 -9.11
N ILE A 48 -5.63 4.37 -8.89
CA ILE A 48 -6.07 3.30 -9.81
C ILE A 48 -6.30 3.88 -11.20
N TRP A 49 -6.94 5.05 -11.30
CA TRP A 49 -7.29 5.63 -12.59
C TRP A 49 -6.09 6.12 -13.39
N THR A 50 -4.99 6.44 -12.72
CA THR A 50 -3.77 6.97 -13.33
C THR A 50 -2.67 5.93 -13.46
N LEU A 51 -2.84 4.74 -12.88
CA LEU A 51 -1.86 3.65 -12.95
C LEU A 51 -1.66 3.14 -14.38
N CYS A 52 -2.66 3.25 -15.25
CA CYS A 52 -2.54 2.84 -16.65
C CYS A 52 -1.54 3.67 -17.45
N ASP A 53 -1.21 4.88 -16.99
CA ASP A 53 -0.29 5.79 -17.67
C ASP A 53 1.17 5.59 -17.21
N LEU A 54 1.41 4.71 -16.23
CA LEU A 54 2.73 4.46 -15.67
C LEU A 54 3.47 3.33 -16.39
N SER A 55 4.78 3.25 -16.18
CA SER A 55 5.58 2.11 -16.65
C SER A 55 5.14 0.81 -15.99
N ARG A 56 5.42 -0.32 -16.65
CA ARG A 56 5.10 -1.65 -16.12
C ARG A 56 5.71 -1.88 -14.73
N GLU A 57 6.94 -1.45 -14.53
CA GLU A 57 7.67 -1.58 -13.26
C GLU A 57 6.99 -0.75 -12.16
N ALA A 58 6.54 0.46 -12.49
CA ALA A 58 5.81 1.31 -11.56
C ALA A 58 4.45 0.72 -11.19
N ILE A 59 3.75 0.07 -12.14
CA ILE A 59 2.49 -0.64 -11.87
C ILE A 59 2.72 -1.82 -10.94
N ILE A 60 3.70 -2.69 -11.26
CA ILE A 60 4.06 -3.86 -10.45
C ILE A 60 4.39 -3.43 -9.02
N LYS A 61 5.26 -2.42 -8.87
CA LYS A 61 5.58 -1.87 -7.55
C LYS A 61 4.36 -1.40 -6.77
N ASN A 62 3.43 -0.71 -7.42
CA ASN A 62 2.20 -0.24 -6.76
C ASN A 62 1.29 -1.40 -6.34
N VAL A 63 1.17 -2.44 -7.18
CA VAL A 63 0.42 -3.65 -6.86
C VAL A 63 1.03 -4.34 -5.65
N TYR A 64 2.35 -4.55 -5.64
CA TYR A 64 3.06 -5.20 -4.54
C TYR A 64 2.96 -4.40 -3.23
N GLU A 65 3.18 -3.08 -3.27
CA GLU A 65 2.99 -2.23 -2.08
C GLU A 65 1.55 -2.31 -1.54
N THR A 66 0.56 -2.45 -2.43
CA THR A 66 -0.86 -2.55 -2.03
C THR A 66 -1.17 -3.90 -1.39
N GLU A 67 -0.71 -4.99 -2.01
CA GLU A 67 -0.96 -6.35 -1.52
C GLU A 67 -0.23 -6.64 -0.21
N PHE A 68 1.05 -6.30 -0.11
CA PHE A 68 1.88 -6.76 1.01
C PHE A 68 1.99 -5.75 2.16
N PHE A 69 1.73 -4.45 1.92
CA PHE A 69 1.71 -3.47 3.00
C PHE A 69 0.30 -2.98 3.32
N LEU A 70 -0.45 -2.47 2.34
CA LEU A 70 -1.71 -1.79 2.63
C LEU A 70 -2.84 -2.77 3.02
N MET A 71 -3.00 -3.88 2.29
CA MET A 71 -4.06 -4.87 2.53
C MET A 71 -4.00 -5.51 3.94
N PRO A 72 -2.83 -5.92 4.47
CA PRO A 72 -2.71 -6.41 5.84
C PRO A 72 -3.03 -5.35 6.89
N LEU A 73 -2.63 -4.08 6.66
CA LEU A 73 -2.93 -3.00 7.59
C LEU A 73 -4.43 -2.69 7.64
N LEU A 74 -5.09 -2.70 6.48
CA LEU A 74 -6.55 -2.57 6.41
C LEU A 74 -7.24 -3.72 7.13
N HIS A 75 -6.76 -4.96 6.96
CA HIS A 75 -7.30 -6.09 7.69
C HIS A 75 -7.19 -5.91 9.22
N LYS A 76 -6.01 -5.49 9.71
CA LYS A 76 -5.79 -5.21 11.14
C LYS A 76 -6.63 -4.03 11.64
N ALA A 77 -6.79 -2.99 10.82
CA ALA A 77 -7.56 -1.80 11.15
C ALA A 77 -9.05 -2.08 11.40
N LYS A 78 -9.64 -3.12 10.77
CA LYS A 78 -11.02 -3.52 11.06
C LYS A 78 -11.25 -3.86 12.54
N SER A 79 -10.26 -4.49 13.17
CA SER A 79 -10.33 -4.85 14.59
C SER A 79 -10.04 -3.67 15.52
N ILE A 80 -9.27 -2.68 15.05
CA ILE A 80 -8.90 -1.49 15.84
C ILE A 80 -10.01 -0.44 15.80
N TRP A 81 -10.64 -0.24 14.62
CA TRP A 81 -11.70 0.73 14.39
C TRP A 81 -12.92 0.06 13.73
N PRO A 82 -13.74 -0.66 14.54
CA PRO A 82 -14.94 -1.33 14.04
C PRO A 82 -15.93 -0.37 13.36
N GLU A 83 -15.93 0.92 13.74
CA GLU A 83 -16.80 1.93 13.14
C GLU A 83 -16.53 2.17 11.65
N PHE A 84 -15.34 1.77 11.15
CA PHE A 84 -14.98 1.85 9.73
C PHE A 84 -14.89 0.47 9.07
N ALA A 85 -15.35 -0.60 9.72
CA ALA A 85 -15.16 -1.97 9.22
C ALA A 85 -15.77 -2.20 7.82
N ASP A 86 -16.94 -1.61 7.55
CA ASP A 86 -17.62 -1.72 6.25
C ASP A 86 -16.87 -0.96 5.16
N GLN A 87 -16.47 0.28 5.46
CA GLN A 87 -15.66 1.11 4.57
C GLN A 87 -14.33 0.44 4.24
N ILE A 88 -13.64 -0.11 5.24
CA ILE A 88 -12.39 -0.85 5.06
C ILE A 88 -12.62 -2.11 4.22
N SER A 89 -13.73 -2.83 4.42
CA SER A 89 -14.05 -4.02 3.63
C SER A 89 -14.27 -3.65 2.16
N GLY A 90 -15.02 -2.58 1.88
CA GLY A 90 -15.21 -2.08 0.52
C GLY A 90 -13.89 -1.68 -0.16
N LEU A 91 -13.00 -0.98 0.56
CA LEU A 91 -11.67 -0.63 0.04
C LEU A 91 -10.85 -1.88 -0.31
N ARG A 92 -10.88 -2.91 0.53
CA ARG A 92 -10.16 -4.18 0.26
C ARG A 92 -10.70 -4.91 -0.97
N GLU A 93 -12.02 -4.89 -1.20
CA GLU A 93 -12.60 -5.45 -2.41
C GLU A 93 -12.17 -4.69 -3.67
N ILE A 94 -12.15 -3.36 -3.61
CA ILE A 94 -11.63 -2.52 -4.70
C ILE A 94 -10.17 -2.89 -5.00
N PHE A 95 -9.31 -2.94 -3.98
CA PHE A 95 -7.90 -3.28 -4.18
C PHE A 95 -7.70 -4.68 -4.72
N ARG A 96 -8.48 -5.68 -4.28
CA ARG A 96 -8.42 -7.03 -4.86
C ARG A 96 -8.74 -7.00 -6.35
N GLY A 97 -9.79 -6.29 -6.75
CA GLY A 97 -10.16 -6.10 -8.15
C GLY A 97 -9.06 -5.39 -8.96
N THR A 98 -8.49 -4.31 -8.41
CA THR A 98 -7.37 -3.57 -9.03
C THR A 98 -6.15 -4.47 -9.24
N ILE A 99 -5.74 -5.20 -8.21
CA ILE A 99 -4.57 -6.09 -8.25
C ILE A 99 -4.79 -7.15 -9.32
N TYR A 100 -5.97 -7.78 -9.35
CA TYR A 100 -6.32 -8.73 -10.38
C TYR A 100 -6.24 -8.10 -11.79
N MET A 101 -6.87 -6.94 -12.01
CA MET A 101 -6.90 -6.27 -13.32
C MET A 101 -5.50 -5.91 -13.82
N TYR A 102 -4.64 -5.34 -12.97
CA TYR A 102 -3.28 -4.97 -13.37
C TYR A 102 -2.35 -6.17 -13.52
N SER A 103 -2.50 -7.22 -12.70
CA SER A 103 -1.75 -8.47 -12.87
C SER A 103 -1.98 -9.09 -14.24
N LYS A 104 -3.25 -9.13 -14.69
CA LYS A 104 -3.62 -9.64 -16.02
C LYS A 104 -3.16 -8.73 -17.14
N THR A 105 -3.37 -7.42 -17.02
CA THR A 105 -3.00 -6.44 -18.05
C THR A 105 -1.49 -6.38 -18.27
N CYS A 106 -0.68 -6.46 -17.21
CA CYS A 106 0.77 -6.38 -17.29
C CYS A 106 1.47 -7.74 -17.39
N GLY A 107 0.71 -8.84 -17.44
CA GLY A 107 1.23 -10.20 -17.59
C GLY A 107 2.18 -10.61 -16.47
N PHE A 108 1.77 -10.43 -15.20
CA PHE A 108 2.50 -10.94 -14.05
C PHE A 108 1.56 -11.61 -13.05
N GLU A 109 2.11 -12.48 -12.21
CA GLU A 109 1.38 -13.10 -11.10
C GLU A 109 1.83 -12.46 -9.79
N VAL A 110 0.86 -12.18 -8.92
CA VAL A 110 1.14 -11.71 -7.57
C VAL A 110 1.38 -12.94 -6.71
N PRO A 111 2.54 -13.06 -6.05
CA PRO A 111 2.84 -14.22 -5.23
C PRO A 111 1.87 -14.30 -4.04
N CYS A 112 1.59 -15.50 -3.57
CA CYS A 112 0.76 -15.71 -2.37
C CYS A 112 1.50 -15.32 -1.08
N GLU A 113 2.83 -15.32 -1.13
CA GLU A 113 3.70 -14.99 -0.01
C GLU A 113 4.42 -13.66 -0.27
N GLU A 114 4.77 -12.96 0.81
CA GLU A 114 5.53 -11.73 0.70
C GLU A 114 6.93 -12.02 0.13
N PRO A 115 7.41 -11.23 -0.85
CA PRO A 115 8.74 -11.38 -1.39
C PRO A 115 9.83 -11.27 -0.32
N SER A 116 10.95 -11.94 -0.57
CA SER A 116 12.18 -11.78 0.22
C SER A 116 12.73 -10.35 0.17
N ASP A 117 13.62 -10.00 1.09
CA ASP A 117 14.23 -8.67 1.14
C ASP A 117 15.03 -8.33 -0.14
N ASP A 118 15.62 -9.34 -0.79
CA ASP A 118 16.35 -9.19 -2.05
C ASP A 118 15.37 -8.91 -3.20
N GLU A 119 14.30 -9.67 -3.32
CA GLU A 119 13.25 -9.44 -4.33
C GLU A 119 12.59 -8.06 -4.15
N TRP A 120 12.33 -7.65 -2.90
CA TRP A 120 11.82 -6.31 -2.61
C TRP A 120 12.78 -5.20 -3.04
N SER A 121 14.09 -5.43 -2.93
CA SER A 121 15.10 -4.46 -3.36
C SER A 121 15.05 -4.26 -4.87
N GLU A 122 14.81 -5.33 -5.64
CA GLU A 122 14.56 -5.25 -7.08
C GLU A 122 13.25 -4.54 -7.40
N ILE A 123 12.14 -4.92 -6.76
CA ILE A 123 10.80 -4.36 -7.00
C ILE A 123 10.73 -2.87 -6.67
N LEU A 124 11.34 -2.45 -5.56
CA LEU A 124 11.28 -1.06 -5.14
C LEU A 124 12.26 -0.18 -5.93
N GLY A 125 13.28 -0.79 -6.55
CA GLY A 125 14.49 -0.17 -7.09
C GLY A 125 15.38 0.38 -5.98
N SER A 126 16.70 0.30 -6.17
CA SER A 126 17.73 0.89 -5.28
C SER A 126 17.43 2.35 -4.87
#